data_AF-A0A7S3MGY1-F1
#
_entry.id   AF-A0A7S3MGY1-F1
#
_cell.length_a   1.000
_cell.length_b   1.000
_cell.length_c   1.000
_cell.angle_alpha   90.00
_cell.angle_beta   90.00
_cell.angle_gamma   90.00
#
_symmetry.space_group_name_H-M   'P 1'
#
loop_
_entity.id
_entity.type
_entity.pdbx_description
1 polymer ?
#
loop_
_entity_poly.entity_id
_entity_poly.type
_entity_poly.pdbx_seq_one_letter_code
_entity_poly.pdbx_strand_id
1 'polypeptide(L)'
;MFLGGLSTANEHEARKKKGGKKKQKEDELTADDTTISSVMTRGKPGVKPILYSATLTSGGMPRDVILAFLRGCVEMMLDEKNLNDMINDSVRKNIGLHEGAVHFQRDVMEYNYQIEREFGCRYLALIPQNHPDDTELLEATKAFMFSALRSYVNNLHLRSRRYKSGNLQPPHPNMPMSRTSILEFLEGCNALMAMPETKEELRQVAKATNEMPGPRIIELQRSLLPLLGYDADFGVSCLNKIGTDFPNDRELVNKFQMYAACAEFAGIESVMTEEERAEFYRTVPPMMYHFPHMHFMQMRMRRAQMEQQMQEERFNQTQQMIDRGGDNDGRMDADALRSSGMLQMLTSPDGRAKLQGLAQQIQESKARLEPEVSEWDLERKKLYFEGFKEHPLLAVLGKSTDPGAKMLALTSMTTSEIDDLITLLVVISQEDGGDLLASLREQVAKESNSNGNSAVLNQVIKTMGSLANMNKVGPAAQSAGQTQAHHNHSSHGHAPGHGQAGHVHSAACSHGAPARHAQPDISSGKAASMDR
;
A
#
# COMPACT_ATOMS: atom_id res chain seq x y z
N MET A 1 -7.49 10.22 2.04
CA MET A 1 -8.47 11.15 1.44
C MET A 1 -7.95 12.54 1.03
N PHE A 2 -6.81 13.06 1.52
CA PHE A 2 -6.20 14.32 1.00
C PHE A 2 -4.83 14.15 0.29
N LEU A 3 -4.34 12.92 0.14
CA LEU A 3 -3.04 12.60 -0.50
C LEU A 3 -3.15 11.50 -1.56
N GLY A 4 -4.26 11.50 -2.33
CA GLY A 4 -4.40 10.62 -3.50
C GLY A 4 -3.66 11.21 -4.70
N GLY A 5 -2.76 10.42 -5.29
CA GLY A 5 -1.88 10.81 -6.39
C GLY A 5 -2.60 11.25 -7.66
N LEU A 6 -1.83 11.98 -8.48
CA LEU A 6 -2.21 12.53 -9.78
C LEU A 6 -2.62 11.43 -10.76
N SER A 7 -3.85 11.49 -11.26
CA SER A 7 -4.29 10.75 -12.45
C SER A 7 -4.96 11.74 -13.41
N THR A 8 -4.35 11.94 -14.58
CA THR A 8 -4.87 12.81 -15.64
C THR A 8 -5.70 11.97 -16.61
N ALA A 9 -7.03 12.08 -16.56
CA ALA A 9 -7.92 11.54 -17.57
C ALA A 9 -8.41 12.66 -18.51
N ASN A 10 -8.18 12.49 -19.80
CA ASN A 10 -8.73 13.33 -20.87
C ASN A 10 -10.21 12.96 -21.10
N GLU A 11 -11.14 13.89 -20.82
CA GLU A 11 -12.56 13.75 -21.16
C GLU A 11 -12.88 14.47 -22.48
N HIS A 12 -13.36 13.73 -23.48
CA HIS A 12 -14.00 14.27 -24.69
C HIS A 12 -15.53 14.17 -24.51
N GLU A 13 -16.22 15.32 -24.43
CA GLU A 13 -17.67 15.41 -24.27
C GLU A 13 -18.38 15.46 -25.65
N ALA A 14 -19.35 14.56 -25.88
CA ALA A 14 -20.26 14.62 -27.03
C ALA A 14 -21.72 14.76 -26.53
N ARG A 15 -22.28 15.97 -26.61
CA ARG A 15 -23.68 16.26 -26.29
C ARG A 15 -24.58 16.15 -27.52
N LYS A 16 -25.60 15.29 -27.47
CA LYS A 16 -26.79 15.36 -28.34
C LYS A 16 -27.98 15.92 -27.55
N LYS A 17 -28.45 17.11 -27.95
CA LYS A 17 -29.70 17.73 -27.48
C LYS A 17 -30.90 17.05 -28.16
N LYS A 18 -31.92 16.67 -27.39
CA LYS A 18 -33.31 16.52 -27.88
C LYS A 18 -34.23 17.38 -27.02
N GLY A 19 -34.94 18.29 -27.68
CA GLY A 19 -35.93 19.16 -27.06
C GLY A 19 -37.28 18.45 -26.87
N GLY A 20 -37.98 18.82 -25.81
CA GLY A 20 -39.35 18.41 -25.51
C GLY A 20 -40.14 19.57 -24.93
N LYS A 21 -41.35 19.77 -25.46
CA LYS A 21 -42.23 20.95 -25.31
C LYS A 21 -42.79 21.12 -23.89
N LYS A 22 -42.88 22.39 -23.47
CA LYS A 22 -43.64 22.91 -22.33
C LYS A 22 -45.15 22.65 -22.49
N LYS A 23 -45.83 22.34 -21.38
CA LYS A 23 -47.26 22.56 -21.19
C LYS A 23 -47.44 23.28 -19.84
N GLN A 24 -47.94 24.51 -19.88
CA GLN A 24 -48.30 25.32 -18.70
C GLN A 24 -49.62 24.80 -18.13
N LYS A 25 -49.73 24.73 -16.80
CA LYS A 25 -51.00 24.67 -16.08
C LYS A 25 -50.88 25.51 -14.81
N GLU A 26 -51.94 26.28 -14.58
CA GLU A 26 -52.08 27.42 -13.67
C GLU A 26 -52.04 27.07 -12.19
N ASP A 27 -51.69 28.12 -11.44
CA ASP A 27 -51.49 28.23 -10.00
C ASP A 27 -52.80 28.09 -9.19
N GLU A 28 -52.72 27.37 -8.07
CA GLU A 28 -53.63 27.49 -6.95
C GLU A 28 -52.77 27.67 -5.68
N LEU A 29 -52.71 28.92 -5.20
CA LEU A 29 -51.97 29.35 -4.02
C LEU A 29 -52.61 28.76 -2.76
N THR A 30 -51.93 27.80 -2.13
CA THR A 30 -52.10 27.52 -0.70
C THR A 30 -50.83 27.97 0.01
N ALA A 31 -50.98 28.94 0.91
CA ALA A 31 -49.92 29.41 1.79
C ALA A 31 -49.71 28.35 2.87
N ASP A 32 -48.77 27.44 2.64
CA ASP A 32 -48.26 26.56 3.68
C ASP A 32 -46.79 26.94 3.91
N ASP A 33 -46.52 27.40 5.14
CA ASP A 33 -45.24 27.91 5.63
C ASP A 33 -44.27 26.75 5.89
N THR A 34 -44.06 25.91 4.86
CA THR A 34 -42.97 24.95 4.86
C THR A 34 -41.72 25.74 4.53
N THR A 35 -40.90 26.02 5.54
CA THR A 35 -39.52 26.43 5.32
C THR A 35 -38.81 25.23 4.71
N ILE A 36 -38.95 25.04 3.39
CA ILE A 36 -38.26 23.99 2.64
C ILE A 36 -36.79 24.33 2.79
N SER A 37 -36.13 23.67 3.75
CA SER A 37 -34.68 23.73 3.91
C SER A 37 -34.08 23.47 2.54
N SER A 38 -33.53 24.53 1.95
CA SER A 38 -32.99 24.49 0.60
C SER A 38 -31.73 23.64 0.66
N VAL A 39 -31.86 22.34 0.37
CA VAL A 39 -30.75 21.41 0.32
C VAL A 39 -29.68 22.00 -0.59
N MET A 40 -28.52 22.33 -0.04
CA MET A 40 -27.41 22.85 -0.83
C MET A 40 -26.94 21.76 -1.80
N THR A 41 -26.98 22.06 -3.10
CA THR A 41 -26.54 21.14 -4.17
C THR A 41 -25.24 21.61 -4.81
N ARG A 42 -24.50 20.67 -5.38
CA ARG A 42 -23.31 20.97 -6.20
C ARG A 42 -23.67 21.92 -7.35
N GLY A 43 -22.89 23.00 -7.48
CA GLY A 43 -23.03 23.98 -8.55
C GLY A 43 -22.75 23.39 -9.94
N LYS A 44 -23.12 24.12 -10.99
CA LYS A 44 -22.81 23.72 -12.36
C LYS A 44 -21.42 24.24 -12.76
N PRO A 45 -20.63 23.45 -13.52
CA PRO A 45 -19.32 23.90 -14.00
C PRO A 45 -19.42 25.17 -14.84
N GLY A 46 -18.46 26.08 -14.66
CA GLY A 46 -18.31 27.30 -15.47
C GLY A 46 -19.35 28.40 -15.25
N VAL A 47 -20.26 28.28 -14.28
CA VAL A 47 -21.28 29.32 -14.01
C VAL A 47 -20.70 30.50 -13.23
N LYS A 48 -19.74 30.24 -12.35
CA LYS A 48 -19.08 31.26 -11.52
C LYS A 48 -17.59 31.32 -11.89
N PRO A 49 -16.97 32.51 -12.01
CA PRO A 49 -15.54 32.63 -12.28
C PRO A 49 -14.72 32.17 -11.07
N ILE A 50 -13.52 31.65 -11.31
CA ILE A 50 -12.55 31.36 -10.24
C ILE A 50 -12.03 32.68 -9.68
N LEU A 51 -12.13 32.85 -8.35
CA LEU A 51 -11.64 34.02 -7.64
C LEU A 51 -10.35 33.73 -6.87
N TYR A 52 -10.16 32.48 -6.43
CA TYR A 52 -9.02 32.08 -5.61
C TYR A 52 -8.20 31.02 -6.35
N SER A 53 -6.96 31.35 -6.74
CA SER A 53 -6.07 30.47 -7.49
C SER A 53 -4.61 30.75 -7.13
N ALA A 54 -3.72 29.84 -7.52
CA ALA A 54 -2.29 30.02 -7.27
C ALA A 54 -1.71 31.29 -7.95
N THR A 55 -2.30 31.73 -9.07
CA THR A 55 -1.84 32.89 -9.83
C THR A 55 -2.47 34.21 -9.40
N LEU A 56 -3.70 34.17 -8.88
CA LEU A 56 -4.46 35.37 -8.52
C LEU A 56 -4.26 35.79 -7.07
N THR A 57 -3.88 34.85 -6.20
CA THR A 57 -3.94 35.07 -4.75
C THR A 57 -2.53 35.01 -4.13
N SER A 58 -1.80 36.13 -4.21
CA SER A 58 -0.46 36.26 -3.62
C SER A 58 -0.43 36.19 -2.08
N GLY A 59 -1.56 36.48 -1.41
CA GLY A 59 -1.70 36.46 0.05
C GLY A 59 -2.34 35.21 0.66
N GLY A 60 -2.61 34.18 -0.14
CA GLY A 60 -3.36 33.00 0.32
C GLY A 60 -4.88 33.22 0.40
N MET A 61 -5.62 32.15 0.68
CA MET A 61 -7.09 32.18 0.68
C MET A 61 -7.65 32.90 1.91
N PRO A 62 -8.64 33.80 1.76
CA PRO A 62 -9.27 34.45 2.91
C PRO A 62 -9.86 33.44 3.90
N ARG A 63 -9.66 33.69 5.19
CA ARG A 63 -10.10 32.81 6.29
C ARG A 63 -11.59 32.47 6.23
N ASP A 64 -12.42 33.48 6.02
CA ASP A 64 -13.88 33.38 5.93
C ASP A 64 -14.33 32.50 4.77
N VAL A 65 -13.64 32.56 3.62
CA VAL A 65 -13.89 31.71 2.46
C VAL A 65 -13.58 30.24 2.78
N ILE A 66 -12.47 29.97 3.47
CA ILE A 66 -12.09 28.61 3.88
C ILE A 66 -13.14 28.05 4.84
N LEU A 67 -13.52 28.80 5.88
CA LEU A 67 -14.54 28.38 6.84
C LEU A 67 -15.89 28.12 6.16
N ALA A 68 -16.29 28.99 5.24
CA ALA A 68 -17.54 28.84 4.49
C ALA A 68 -17.53 27.55 3.65
N PHE A 69 -16.40 27.24 2.99
CA PHE A 69 -16.22 25.99 2.24
C PHE A 69 -16.28 24.78 3.15
N LEU A 70 -15.48 24.74 4.23
CA LEU A 70 -15.41 23.59 5.14
C LEU A 70 -16.78 23.26 5.73
N ARG A 71 -17.52 24.27 6.21
CA ARG A 71 -18.85 24.10 6.82
C ARG A 71 -19.90 23.69 5.80
N GLY A 72 -20.02 24.42 4.69
CA GLY A 72 -21.05 24.08 3.69
C GLY A 72 -20.78 22.74 3.01
N CYS A 73 -19.51 22.37 2.80
CA CYS A 73 -19.19 21.06 2.23
C CYS A 73 -19.53 19.91 3.20
N VAL A 74 -19.37 20.09 4.52
CA VAL A 74 -19.83 19.11 5.53
C VAL A 74 -21.33 18.84 5.38
N GLU A 75 -22.15 19.89 5.36
CA GLU A 75 -23.61 19.77 5.21
C GLU A 75 -23.97 19.06 3.91
N MET A 76 -23.32 19.44 2.80
CA MET A 76 -23.54 18.84 1.49
C MET A 76 -23.12 17.37 1.42
N MET A 77 -22.00 16.98 2.03
CA MET A 77 -21.49 15.60 1.99
C MET A 77 -22.36 14.61 2.78
N LEU A 78 -23.11 15.08 3.77
CA LEU A 78 -23.97 14.24 4.60
C LEU A 78 -25.42 14.18 4.10
N ASP A 79 -25.79 15.05 3.15
CA ASP A 79 -27.10 15.04 2.51
C ASP A 79 -27.30 13.85 1.57
N GLU A 80 -28.42 13.14 1.70
CA GLU A 80 -28.70 11.90 0.96
C GLU A 80 -28.82 12.11 -0.56
N LYS A 81 -29.31 13.27 -1.02
CA LYS A 81 -29.38 13.57 -2.45
C LYS A 81 -27.98 13.70 -3.03
N ASN A 82 -27.10 14.43 -2.36
CA ASN A 82 -25.70 14.56 -2.77
C ASN A 82 -24.94 13.21 -2.68
N LEU A 83 -25.21 12.36 -1.69
CA LEU A 83 -24.68 10.98 -1.63
C LEU A 83 -25.09 10.17 -2.86
N ASN A 84 -26.37 10.23 -3.25
CA ASN A 84 -26.83 9.57 -4.48
C ASN A 84 -26.13 10.10 -5.73
N ASP A 85 -25.89 11.41 -5.81
CA ASP A 85 -25.15 12.02 -6.91
C ASP A 85 -23.71 11.51 -6.98
N MET A 86 -23.02 11.34 -5.83
CA MET A 86 -21.68 10.74 -5.78
C MET A 86 -21.66 9.30 -6.29
N ILE A 87 -22.63 8.47 -5.88
CA ILE A 87 -22.75 7.09 -6.35
C ILE A 87 -23.02 7.06 -7.86
N ASN A 88 -23.95 7.89 -8.34
CA ASN A 88 -24.29 7.97 -9.75
C ASN A 88 -23.10 8.42 -10.60
N ASP A 89 -22.31 9.38 -10.12
CA ASP A 89 -21.11 9.85 -10.80
C ASP A 89 -20.03 8.76 -10.86
N SER A 90 -19.79 8.05 -9.76
CA SER A 90 -18.85 6.92 -9.70
C SER A 90 -19.23 5.83 -10.72
N VAL A 91 -20.51 5.43 -10.76
CA VAL A 91 -21.01 4.43 -11.71
C VAL A 91 -20.91 4.94 -13.16
N ARG A 92 -21.36 6.17 -13.43
CA ARG A 92 -21.36 6.75 -14.78
C ARG A 92 -19.95 6.91 -15.33
N LYS A 93 -18.99 7.29 -14.49
CA LYS A 93 -17.59 7.48 -14.89
C LYS A 93 -16.76 6.20 -14.80
N ASN A 94 -17.34 5.10 -14.28
CA ASN A 94 -16.65 3.85 -14.02
C ASN A 94 -15.37 4.02 -13.17
N ILE A 95 -15.49 4.82 -12.11
CA ILE A 95 -14.42 5.08 -11.14
C ILE A 95 -14.83 4.58 -9.75
N GLY A 96 -13.85 4.37 -8.87
CA GLY A 96 -14.13 4.03 -7.48
C GLY A 96 -14.95 5.14 -6.79
N LEU A 97 -15.81 4.75 -5.86
CA LEU A 97 -16.65 5.64 -5.08
C LEU A 97 -15.83 6.64 -4.26
N HIS A 98 -14.63 6.25 -3.82
CA HIS A 98 -13.70 7.14 -3.12
C HIS A 98 -13.23 8.28 -4.04
N GLU A 99 -12.93 7.99 -5.32
CA GLU A 99 -12.62 9.01 -6.31
C GLU A 99 -13.84 9.88 -6.61
N GLY A 100 -15.04 9.28 -6.72
CA GLY A 100 -16.30 10.00 -6.88
C GLY A 100 -16.56 11.01 -5.76
N ALA A 101 -16.32 10.61 -4.50
CA ALA A 101 -16.45 11.49 -3.34
C ALA A 101 -15.42 12.64 -3.34
N VAL A 102 -14.17 12.35 -3.72
CA VAL A 102 -13.12 13.38 -3.87
C VAL A 102 -13.48 14.36 -4.99
N HIS A 103 -13.96 13.88 -6.14
CA HIS A 103 -14.42 14.74 -7.22
C HIS A 103 -15.58 15.64 -6.78
N PHE A 104 -16.53 15.11 -6.01
CA PHE A 104 -17.62 15.91 -5.45
C PHE A 104 -17.10 17.05 -4.57
N GLN A 105 -16.17 16.78 -3.64
CA GLN A 105 -15.58 17.82 -2.79
C GLN A 105 -14.86 18.90 -3.60
N ARG A 106 -14.08 18.49 -4.61
CA ARG A 106 -13.36 19.39 -5.51
C ARG A 106 -14.31 20.21 -6.39
N ASP A 107 -15.42 19.63 -6.83
CA ASP A 107 -16.46 20.32 -7.56
C ASP A 107 -17.17 21.37 -6.68
N VAL A 108 -17.47 21.05 -5.41
CA VAL A 108 -18.05 22.02 -4.47
C VAL A 108 -17.09 23.20 -4.26
N MET A 109 -15.81 22.90 -4.02
CA MET A 109 -14.75 23.90 -3.89
C MET A 109 -14.72 24.87 -5.09
N GLU A 110 -14.74 24.34 -6.31
CA GLU A 110 -14.67 25.16 -7.53
C GLU A 110 -16.00 25.87 -7.84
N TYR A 111 -17.10 25.12 -7.87
CA TYR A 111 -18.36 25.60 -8.44
C TYR A 111 -19.20 26.41 -7.45
N ASN A 112 -19.07 26.13 -6.14
CA ASN A 112 -19.83 26.83 -5.12
C ASN A 112 -19.02 28.00 -4.53
N TYR A 113 -17.71 27.79 -4.32
CA TYR A 113 -16.82 28.72 -3.61
C TYR A 113 -15.75 29.39 -4.49
N GLN A 114 -15.71 29.11 -5.79
CA GLN A 114 -14.82 29.79 -6.75
C GLN A 114 -13.33 29.62 -6.45
N ILE A 115 -12.98 28.49 -5.81
CA ILE A 115 -11.60 28.12 -5.48
C ILE A 115 -11.08 27.14 -6.53
N GLU A 116 -9.95 27.43 -7.16
CA GLU A 116 -9.26 26.50 -8.07
C GLU A 116 -8.93 25.20 -7.33
N ARG A 117 -9.31 24.05 -7.90
CA ARG A 117 -9.20 22.73 -7.24
C ARG A 117 -7.81 22.43 -6.67
N GLU A 118 -6.77 22.55 -7.49
CA GLU A 118 -5.41 22.14 -7.09
C GLU A 118 -4.79 23.12 -6.08
N PHE A 119 -5.12 24.40 -6.20
CA PHE A 119 -4.75 25.41 -5.22
C PHE A 119 -5.46 25.14 -3.89
N GLY A 120 -6.78 24.94 -3.90
CA GLY A 120 -7.57 24.71 -2.69
C GLY A 120 -7.17 23.42 -1.96
N CYS A 121 -7.02 22.29 -2.66
CA CYS A 121 -6.55 21.05 -2.04
C CYS A 121 -5.19 21.20 -1.34
N ARG A 122 -4.22 21.87 -2.00
CA ARG A 122 -2.91 22.15 -1.39
C ARG A 122 -3.03 23.09 -0.20
N TYR A 123 -3.85 24.13 -0.31
CA TYR A 123 -4.04 25.10 0.77
C TYR A 123 -4.68 24.46 2.01
N LEU A 124 -5.69 23.59 1.84
CA LEU A 124 -6.31 22.86 2.95
C LEU A 124 -5.31 21.98 3.71
N ALA A 125 -4.39 21.34 3.00
CA ALA A 125 -3.33 20.54 3.62
C ALA A 125 -2.32 21.37 4.44
N LEU A 126 -2.27 22.69 4.19
CA LEU A 126 -1.36 23.64 4.86
C LEU A 126 -2.05 24.49 5.93
N ILE A 127 -3.35 24.27 6.22
CA ILE A 127 -4.07 25.04 7.23
C ILE A 127 -3.35 25.01 8.59
N PRO A 128 -2.92 23.85 9.14
CA PRO A 128 -2.24 23.83 10.43
C PRO A 128 -0.93 24.61 10.48
N GLN A 129 -0.22 24.73 9.35
CA GLN A 129 1.02 25.51 9.25
C GLN A 129 0.76 27.00 9.06
N ASN A 130 -0.26 27.34 8.26
CA ASN A 130 -0.58 28.73 7.92
C ASN A 130 -1.38 29.42 9.04
N HIS A 131 -2.14 28.65 9.83
CA HIS A 131 -3.04 29.14 10.87
C HIS A 131 -2.93 28.30 12.16
N PRO A 132 -1.74 28.22 12.79
CA PRO A 132 -1.50 27.32 13.92
C PRO A 132 -2.32 27.67 15.18
N ASP A 133 -2.65 28.95 15.36
CA ASP A 133 -3.38 29.46 16.53
C ASP A 133 -4.90 29.58 16.29
N ASP A 134 -5.39 29.30 15.07
CA ASP A 134 -6.79 29.46 14.69
C ASP A 134 -7.61 28.21 15.03
N THR A 135 -8.00 28.11 16.30
CA THR A 135 -8.74 26.95 16.82
C THR A 135 -10.06 26.70 16.09
N GLU A 136 -10.78 27.74 15.65
CA GLU A 136 -12.03 27.61 14.91
C GLU A 136 -11.79 26.98 13.54
N LEU A 137 -10.76 27.43 12.81
CA LEU A 137 -10.42 26.88 11.51
C LEU A 137 -9.87 25.45 11.59
N LEU A 138 -9.09 25.14 12.62
CA LEU A 138 -8.59 23.79 12.87
C LEU A 138 -9.71 22.81 13.21
N GLU A 139 -10.66 23.19 14.07
CA GLU A 139 -11.82 22.35 14.38
C GLU A 139 -12.77 22.21 13.18
N ALA A 140 -12.96 23.26 12.38
CA ALA A 140 -13.73 23.15 11.13
C ALA A 140 -13.05 22.19 10.12
N THR A 141 -11.72 22.20 10.03
CA THR A 141 -10.95 21.30 9.17
C THR A 141 -11.11 19.84 9.62
N LYS A 142 -11.00 19.60 10.93
CA LYS A 142 -11.21 18.29 11.55
C LYS A 142 -12.64 17.78 11.34
N ALA A 143 -13.65 18.64 11.54
CA ALA A 143 -15.05 18.30 11.29
C ALA A 143 -15.30 17.93 9.82
N PHE A 144 -14.68 18.68 8.89
CA PHE A 144 -14.73 18.39 7.46
C PHE A 144 -14.09 17.04 7.11
N MET A 145 -12.90 16.74 7.64
CA MET A 145 -12.23 15.44 7.44
C MET A 145 -13.08 14.27 7.94
N PHE A 146 -13.62 14.35 9.16
CA PHE A 146 -14.47 13.28 9.70
C PHE A 146 -15.78 13.13 8.94
N SER A 147 -16.37 14.24 8.49
CA SER A 147 -17.59 14.20 7.68
C SER A 147 -17.34 13.60 6.30
N ALA A 148 -16.17 13.82 5.70
CA ALA A 148 -15.77 13.15 4.47
C ALA A 148 -15.62 11.63 4.65
N LEU A 149 -14.98 11.19 5.74
CA LEU A 149 -14.88 9.75 6.08
C LEU A 149 -16.25 9.12 6.30
N ARG A 150 -17.10 9.77 7.10
CA ARG A 150 -18.47 9.30 7.39
C ARG A 150 -19.34 9.28 6.13
N SER A 151 -19.27 10.32 5.30
CA SER A 151 -19.97 10.39 4.01
C SER A 151 -19.56 9.23 3.10
N TYR A 152 -18.28 8.88 3.05
CA TYR A 152 -17.80 7.75 2.25
C TYR A 152 -18.38 6.41 2.74
N VAL A 153 -18.35 6.14 4.05
CA VAL A 153 -18.96 4.92 4.63
C VAL A 153 -20.47 4.91 4.39
N ASN A 154 -21.16 6.04 4.56
CA ASN A 154 -22.59 6.17 4.26
C ASN A 154 -22.90 5.88 2.78
N ASN A 155 -22.06 6.33 1.85
CA ASN A 155 -22.21 6.01 0.43
C ASN A 155 -22.09 4.50 0.18
N LEU A 156 -21.22 3.77 0.88
CA LEU A 156 -21.12 2.31 0.78
C LEU A 156 -22.44 1.64 1.22
N HIS A 157 -23.00 2.05 2.36
CA HIS A 157 -24.30 1.55 2.82
C HIS A 157 -25.43 1.89 1.84
N LEU A 158 -25.50 3.13 1.35
CA LEU A 158 -26.52 3.57 0.42
C LEU A 158 -26.40 2.82 -0.92
N ARG A 159 -25.19 2.60 -1.43
CA ARG A 159 -24.93 1.80 -2.64
C ARG A 159 -25.36 0.35 -2.45
N SER A 160 -25.06 -0.24 -1.28
CA SER A 160 -25.54 -1.59 -0.92
C SER A 160 -27.07 -1.69 -0.91
N ARG A 161 -27.77 -0.69 -0.36
CA ARG A 161 -29.26 -0.63 -0.44
C ARG A 161 -29.75 -0.61 -1.88
N ARG A 162 -29.07 0.11 -2.78
CA ARG A 162 -29.41 0.16 -4.22
C ARG A 162 -29.13 -1.15 -4.94
N TYR A 163 -28.11 -1.90 -4.55
CA TYR A 163 -27.91 -3.28 -5.02
C TYR A 163 -29.09 -4.16 -4.63
N LYS A 164 -29.49 -4.13 -3.35
CA LYS A 164 -30.60 -4.93 -2.83
C LYS A 164 -31.95 -4.56 -3.48
N SER A 165 -32.15 -3.30 -3.84
CA SER A 165 -33.38 -2.85 -4.49
C SER A 165 -33.38 -3.06 -6.01
N GLY A 166 -32.30 -3.57 -6.61
CA GLY A 166 -32.17 -3.72 -8.06
C GLY A 166 -31.97 -2.40 -8.84
N ASN A 167 -31.78 -1.27 -8.14
CA ASN A 167 -31.54 0.05 -8.76
C ASN A 167 -30.09 0.22 -9.24
N LEU A 168 -29.22 -0.71 -8.86
CA LEU A 168 -27.85 -0.80 -9.31
C LEU A 168 -27.47 -2.28 -9.37
N GLN A 169 -26.73 -2.70 -10.39
CA GLN A 169 -26.27 -4.09 -10.49
C GLN A 169 -25.03 -4.27 -9.60
N PRO A 170 -25.06 -5.15 -8.58
CA PRO A 170 -23.85 -5.50 -7.83
C PRO A 170 -22.89 -6.35 -8.68
N PRO A 171 -21.60 -6.42 -8.31
CA PRO A 171 -20.76 -7.52 -8.76
C PRO A 171 -21.37 -8.86 -8.31
N HIS A 172 -21.03 -9.95 -9.00
CA HIS A 172 -21.45 -11.27 -8.56
C HIS A 172 -20.71 -11.64 -7.26
N PRO A 173 -21.37 -12.17 -6.21
CA PRO A 173 -20.75 -12.36 -4.90
C PRO A 173 -19.46 -13.20 -4.89
N ASN A 174 -19.39 -14.20 -5.77
CA ASN A 174 -18.27 -15.13 -5.92
C ASN A 174 -17.41 -14.84 -7.18
N MET A 175 -17.46 -13.62 -7.71
CA MET A 175 -16.59 -13.21 -8.82
C MET A 175 -15.29 -12.61 -8.26
N PRO A 176 -14.12 -12.87 -8.87
CA PRO A 176 -12.87 -12.24 -8.47
C PRO A 176 -13.01 -10.73 -8.32
N MET A 177 -12.46 -10.17 -7.24
CA MET A 177 -12.54 -8.73 -6.99
C MET A 177 -11.73 -7.97 -8.04
N SER A 178 -12.35 -6.95 -8.65
CA SER A 178 -11.63 -6.06 -9.55
C SER A 178 -10.62 -5.21 -8.75
N ARG A 179 -9.57 -4.71 -9.42
CA ARG A 179 -8.63 -3.74 -8.83
C ARG A 179 -9.35 -2.59 -8.11
N THR A 180 -10.35 -2.00 -8.76
CA THR A 180 -11.15 -0.89 -8.21
C THR A 180 -11.91 -1.32 -6.95
N SER A 181 -12.52 -2.51 -6.96
CA SER A 181 -13.23 -3.05 -5.80
C SER A 181 -12.30 -3.28 -4.61
N ILE A 182 -11.06 -3.76 -4.86
CA ILE A 182 -10.06 -3.95 -3.81
C ILE A 182 -9.65 -2.60 -3.23
N LEU A 183 -9.35 -1.60 -4.07
CA LEU A 183 -9.01 -0.25 -3.59
C LEU A 183 -10.15 0.36 -2.77
N GLU A 184 -11.41 0.21 -3.20
CA GLU A 184 -12.57 0.65 -2.44
C GLU A 184 -12.69 -0.06 -1.08
N PHE A 185 -12.42 -1.36 -1.03
CA PHE A 185 -12.39 -2.10 0.23
C PHE A 185 -11.33 -1.55 1.18
N LEU A 186 -10.10 -1.33 0.69
CA LEU A 186 -8.99 -0.82 1.50
C LEU A 186 -9.27 0.59 2.01
N GLU A 187 -9.75 1.50 1.15
CA GLU A 187 -10.14 2.86 1.56
C GLU A 187 -11.33 2.85 2.52
N GLY A 188 -12.29 1.94 2.35
CA GLY A 188 -13.43 1.75 3.25
C GLY A 188 -12.98 1.35 4.64
N CYS A 189 -12.07 0.39 4.74
CA CYS A 189 -11.50 -0.04 6.01
C CYS A 189 -10.70 1.09 6.69
N ASN A 190 -9.87 1.81 5.93
CA ASN A 190 -9.12 2.95 6.46
C ASN A 190 -10.04 4.05 6.98
N ALA A 191 -11.13 4.34 6.25
CA ALA A 191 -12.12 5.32 6.68
C ALA A 191 -12.82 4.87 7.98
N LEU A 192 -13.24 3.61 8.04
CA LEU A 192 -13.88 3.01 9.21
C LEU A 192 -12.97 3.07 10.44
N MET A 193 -11.71 2.62 10.33
CA MET A 193 -10.74 2.62 11.44
C MET A 193 -10.33 4.02 11.91
N ALA A 194 -10.45 5.03 11.04
CA ALA A 194 -10.16 6.42 11.38
C ALA A 194 -11.31 7.13 12.09
N MET A 195 -12.53 6.57 12.10
CA MET A 195 -13.69 7.20 12.74
C MET A 195 -13.56 7.21 14.27
N PRO A 196 -13.88 8.34 14.94
CA PRO A 196 -13.85 8.42 16.40
C PRO A 196 -14.74 7.38 17.08
N GLU A 197 -15.91 7.07 16.50
CA GLU A 197 -16.84 6.08 17.03
C GLU A 197 -16.24 4.68 17.03
N THR A 198 -15.57 4.30 15.92
CA THR A 198 -14.89 3.01 15.81
C THR A 198 -13.71 2.91 16.78
N LYS A 199 -12.92 3.98 16.95
CA LYS A 199 -11.83 3.99 17.94
C LYS A 199 -12.35 3.82 19.37
N GLU A 200 -13.45 4.49 19.70
CA GLU A 200 -14.08 4.36 21.01
C GLU A 200 -14.65 2.95 21.24
N GLU A 201 -15.30 2.38 20.23
CA GLU A 201 -15.78 0.99 20.26
C GLU A 201 -14.62 0.00 20.51
N LEU A 202 -13.51 0.12 19.78
CA LEU A 202 -12.34 -0.73 19.96
C LEU A 202 -11.74 -0.60 21.35
N ARG A 203 -11.69 0.63 21.91
CA ARG A 203 -11.23 0.86 23.28
C ARG A 203 -12.13 0.21 24.32
N GLN A 204 -13.45 0.23 24.11
CA GLN A 204 -14.40 -0.45 24.99
C GLN A 204 -14.20 -1.96 24.97
N VAL A 205 -13.98 -2.55 23.80
CA VAL A 205 -13.64 -3.97 23.67
C VAL A 205 -12.32 -4.28 24.39
N ALA A 206 -11.27 -3.49 24.13
CA ALA A 206 -9.97 -3.66 24.76
C ALA A 206 -10.04 -3.60 26.30
N LYS A 207 -10.83 -2.67 26.84
CA LYS A 207 -11.06 -2.54 28.28
C LYS A 207 -11.84 -3.72 28.86
N ALA A 208 -12.79 -4.28 28.10
CA ALA A 208 -13.61 -5.39 28.55
C ALA A 208 -12.85 -6.73 28.55
N THR A 209 -11.95 -6.94 27.57
CA THR A 209 -11.18 -8.18 27.43
C THR A 209 -9.80 -8.10 28.08
N ASN A 210 -9.29 -6.90 28.33
CA ASN A 210 -7.90 -6.64 28.71
C ASN A 210 -6.89 -7.17 27.67
N GLU A 211 -7.30 -7.21 26.41
CA GLU A 211 -6.52 -7.71 25.28
C GLU A 211 -6.70 -6.79 24.07
N MET A 212 -5.78 -6.87 23.10
CA MET A 212 -5.91 -6.13 21.84
C MET A 212 -7.17 -6.58 21.07
N PRO A 213 -8.02 -5.68 20.55
CA PRO A 213 -9.32 -6.01 19.97
C PRO A 213 -9.22 -6.56 18.53
N GLY A 214 -8.23 -7.42 18.25
CA GLY A 214 -7.95 -7.99 16.93
C GLY A 214 -9.16 -8.67 16.27
N PRO A 215 -9.90 -9.56 16.97
CA PRO A 215 -11.10 -10.18 16.42
C PRO A 215 -12.16 -9.17 16.00
N ARG A 216 -12.33 -8.09 16.76
CA ARG A 216 -13.31 -7.05 16.45
C ARG A 216 -12.90 -6.21 15.24
N ILE A 217 -11.61 -5.89 15.09
CA ILE A 217 -11.08 -5.20 13.91
C ILE A 217 -11.37 -6.01 12.64
N ILE A 218 -11.09 -7.33 12.68
CA ILE A 218 -11.34 -8.23 11.56
C ILE A 218 -12.83 -8.29 11.22
N GLU A 219 -13.70 -8.37 12.22
CA GLU A 219 -15.16 -8.36 12.03
C GLU A 219 -15.64 -7.07 11.34
N LEU A 220 -15.17 -5.91 11.83
CA LEU A 220 -15.49 -4.59 11.25
C LEU A 220 -15.04 -4.49 9.80
N GLN A 221 -13.81 -4.91 9.48
CA GLN A 221 -13.29 -4.92 8.11
C GLN A 221 -14.10 -5.85 7.20
N ARG A 222 -14.38 -7.08 7.65
CA ARG A 222 -15.17 -8.07 6.90
C ARG A 222 -16.60 -7.60 6.63
N SER A 223 -17.18 -6.80 7.52
CA SER A 223 -18.53 -6.23 7.36
C SER A 223 -18.67 -5.32 6.12
N LEU A 224 -17.56 -4.80 5.57
CA LEU A 224 -17.58 -3.96 4.37
C LEU A 224 -17.70 -4.75 3.06
N LEU A 225 -17.29 -6.02 3.01
CA LEU A 225 -17.35 -6.83 1.78
C LEU A 225 -18.80 -6.98 1.25
N PRO A 226 -19.80 -7.31 2.09
CA PRO A 226 -21.20 -7.31 1.66
C PRO A 226 -21.71 -5.94 1.18
N LEU A 227 -21.16 -4.84 1.69
CA LEU A 227 -21.54 -3.50 1.21
C LEU A 227 -21.06 -3.23 -0.22
N LEU A 228 -19.95 -3.86 -0.60
CA LEU A 228 -19.40 -3.83 -1.97
C LEU A 228 -20.05 -4.86 -2.90
N GLY A 229 -20.93 -5.73 -2.39
CA GLY A 229 -21.61 -6.77 -3.16
C GLY A 229 -20.86 -8.11 -3.24
N TYR A 230 -19.84 -8.32 -2.41
CA TYR A 230 -19.08 -9.57 -2.35
C TYR A 230 -19.49 -10.43 -1.17
N ASP A 231 -19.36 -11.74 -1.32
CA ASP A 231 -19.36 -12.65 -0.17
C ASP A 231 -18.12 -12.38 0.70
N ALA A 232 -18.28 -12.44 2.02
CA ALA A 232 -17.21 -12.05 2.95
C ALA A 232 -16.04 -13.03 2.91
N ASP A 233 -16.29 -14.34 2.86
CA ASP A 233 -15.24 -15.36 2.82
C ASP A 233 -14.55 -15.38 1.46
N PHE A 234 -15.34 -15.29 0.39
CA PHE A 234 -14.78 -15.20 -0.96
C PHE A 234 -13.93 -13.94 -1.14
N GLY A 235 -14.42 -12.79 -0.68
CA GLY A 235 -13.68 -11.52 -0.74
C GLY A 235 -12.35 -11.60 0.01
N VAL A 236 -12.32 -12.17 1.21
CA VAL A 236 -11.07 -12.39 1.96
C VAL A 236 -10.11 -13.32 1.19
N SER A 237 -10.62 -14.38 0.57
CA SER A 237 -9.81 -15.25 -0.30
C SER A 237 -9.17 -14.50 -1.47
N CYS A 238 -9.89 -13.55 -2.09
CA CYS A 238 -9.33 -12.65 -3.10
C CYS A 238 -8.25 -11.72 -2.54
N LEU A 239 -8.48 -11.12 -1.36
CA LEU A 239 -7.51 -10.22 -0.74
C LEU A 239 -6.18 -10.92 -0.42
N ASN A 240 -6.24 -12.18 0.01
CA ASN A 240 -5.03 -13.00 0.27
C ASN A 240 -4.22 -13.30 -1.00
N LYS A 241 -4.80 -13.12 -2.19
CA LYS A 241 -4.16 -13.36 -3.49
C LYS A 241 -3.68 -12.10 -4.19
N ILE A 242 -3.80 -10.91 -3.57
CA ILE A 242 -3.41 -9.63 -4.21
C ILE A 242 -1.99 -9.67 -4.78
N GLY A 243 -1.02 -10.22 -4.04
CA GLY A 243 0.37 -10.30 -4.51
C GLY A 243 0.57 -11.23 -5.72
N THR A 244 -0.28 -12.24 -5.87
CA THR A 244 -0.26 -13.19 -7.00
C THR A 244 -1.05 -12.64 -8.19
N ASP A 245 -2.21 -12.05 -7.95
CA ASP A 245 -3.12 -11.57 -8.99
C ASP A 245 -2.67 -10.21 -9.56
N PHE A 246 -1.92 -9.40 -8.79
CA PHE A 246 -1.46 -8.05 -9.16
C PHE A 246 0.04 -7.81 -8.82
N PRO A 247 0.97 -8.65 -9.30
CA PRO A 247 2.38 -8.64 -8.86
C PRO A 247 3.14 -7.34 -9.20
N ASN A 248 2.69 -6.60 -10.21
CA ASN A 248 3.33 -5.36 -10.68
C ASN A 248 2.60 -4.09 -10.23
N ASP A 249 1.49 -4.22 -9.49
CA ASP A 249 0.69 -3.07 -9.07
C ASP A 249 1.20 -2.47 -7.77
N ARG A 250 2.23 -1.63 -7.90
CA ARG A 250 2.86 -0.95 -6.76
C ARG A 250 1.88 -0.10 -5.96
N GLU A 251 0.90 0.51 -6.62
CA GLU A 251 -0.10 1.33 -5.93
C GLU A 251 -0.97 0.46 -5.03
N LEU A 252 -1.47 -0.66 -5.56
CA LEU A 252 -2.30 -1.59 -4.79
C LEU A 252 -1.53 -2.18 -3.60
N VAL A 253 -0.27 -2.57 -3.79
CA VAL A 253 0.61 -3.04 -2.72
C VAL A 253 0.81 -1.97 -1.64
N ASN A 254 1.08 -0.72 -2.03
CA ASN A 254 1.23 0.38 -1.09
C ASN A 254 -0.06 0.64 -0.30
N LYS A 255 -1.22 0.60 -0.96
CA LYS A 255 -2.53 0.75 -0.31
C LYS A 255 -2.85 -0.39 0.65
N PHE A 256 -2.45 -1.61 0.30
CA PHE A 256 -2.60 -2.77 1.17
C PHE A 256 -1.72 -2.65 2.43
N GLN A 257 -0.48 -2.18 2.28
CA GLN A 257 0.39 -1.87 3.44
C GLN A 257 -0.19 -0.77 4.32
N MET A 258 -0.78 0.27 3.72
CA MET A 258 -1.48 1.33 4.46
C MET A 258 -2.67 0.79 5.25
N TYR A 259 -3.45 -0.10 4.63
CA TYR A 259 -4.55 -0.79 5.28
C TYR A 259 -4.10 -1.62 6.49
N ALA A 260 -3.05 -2.44 6.32
CA ALA A 260 -2.52 -3.27 7.40
C ALA A 260 -2.01 -2.40 8.56
N ALA A 261 -1.23 -1.35 8.26
CA ALA A 261 -0.75 -0.41 9.26
C ALA A 261 -1.90 0.31 9.97
N CYS A 262 -2.94 0.74 9.24
CA CYS A 262 -4.09 1.41 9.87
C CYS A 262 -4.80 0.51 10.88
N ALA A 263 -4.96 -0.77 10.56
CA ALA A 263 -5.59 -1.76 11.44
C ALA A 263 -4.72 -2.03 12.69
N GLU A 264 -3.42 -2.26 12.49
CA GLU A 264 -2.46 -2.45 13.58
C GLU A 264 -2.45 -1.25 14.54
N PHE A 265 -2.37 -0.03 14.00
CA PHE A 265 -2.40 1.19 14.81
C PHE A 265 -3.71 1.38 15.56
N ALA A 266 -4.85 1.05 14.96
CA ALA A 266 -6.14 1.10 15.66
C ALA A 266 -6.18 0.14 16.85
N GLY A 267 -5.60 -1.07 16.68
CA GLY A 267 -5.43 -2.04 17.77
C GLY A 267 -4.54 -1.53 18.89
N ILE A 268 -3.35 -1.00 18.57
CA ILE A 268 -2.42 -0.46 19.57
C ILE A 268 -3.03 0.75 20.28
N GLU A 269 -3.61 1.71 19.54
CA GLU A 269 -4.22 2.92 20.11
C GLU A 269 -5.37 2.59 21.09
N SER A 270 -6.08 1.48 20.86
CA SER A 270 -7.21 1.07 21.72
C SER A 270 -6.80 0.59 23.10
N VAL A 271 -5.56 0.09 23.27
CA VAL A 271 -5.02 -0.40 24.54
C VAL A 271 -4.15 0.65 25.27
N MET A 272 -3.81 1.76 24.62
CA MET A 272 -3.06 2.84 25.24
C MET A 272 -3.86 3.52 26.36
N THR A 273 -3.19 3.81 27.47
CA THR A 273 -3.65 4.76 28.47
C THR A 273 -3.77 6.18 27.89
N GLU A 274 -4.46 7.07 28.60
CA GLU A 274 -4.60 8.46 28.15
C GLU A 274 -3.23 9.17 28.09
N GLU A 275 -2.36 8.87 29.06
CA GLU A 275 -1.00 9.40 29.15
C GLU A 275 -0.11 8.90 28.00
N GLU A 276 -0.12 7.59 27.72
CA GLU A 276 0.62 7.01 26.60
C GLU A 276 0.13 7.55 25.27
N ARG A 277 -1.19 7.71 25.11
CA ARG A 277 -1.79 8.28 23.90
C ARG A 277 -1.38 9.75 23.72
N ALA A 278 -1.39 10.54 24.78
CA ALA A 278 -0.93 11.92 24.74
C ALA A 278 0.55 12.02 24.32
N GLU A 279 1.42 11.18 24.88
CA GLU A 279 2.84 11.13 24.50
C GLU A 279 3.03 10.65 23.06
N PHE A 280 2.29 9.63 22.64
CA PHE A 280 2.28 9.15 21.27
C PHE A 280 1.94 10.26 20.28
N TYR A 281 0.87 11.02 20.53
CA TYR A 281 0.46 12.11 19.65
C TYR A 281 1.38 13.34 19.69
N ARG A 282 2.25 13.50 20.70
CA ARG A 282 3.32 14.52 20.66
C ARG A 282 4.34 14.26 19.54
N THR A 283 4.54 13.00 19.17
CA THR A 283 5.48 12.62 18.09
C THR A 283 4.88 12.76 16.69
N VAL A 284 3.54 12.78 16.59
CA VAL A 284 2.83 12.89 15.33
C VAL A 284 2.66 14.38 14.98
N PRO A 285 2.83 14.80 13.72
CA PRO A 285 2.46 16.16 13.32
C PRO A 285 0.95 16.39 13.50
N PRO A 286 0.48 17.55 13.99
CA PRO A 286 -0.94 17.83 14.20
C PRO A 286 -1.82 17.54 12.98
N MET A 287 -1.33 17.83 11.78
CA MET A 287 -2.02 17.54 10.50
C MET A 287 -2.26 16.04 10.23
N MET A 288 -1.57 15.16 10.95
CA MET A 288 -1.64 13.70 10.81
C MET A 288 -2.31 13.00 12.00
N TYR A 289 -2.86 13.74 12.97
CA TYR A 289 -3.51 13.15 14.15
C TYR A 289 -4.65 12.19 13.82
N HIS A 290 -5.34 12.42 12.70
CA HIS A 290 -6.42 11.56 12.23
C HIS A 290 -5.94 10.32 11.47
N PHE A 291 -4.69 10.32 11.01
CA PHE A 291 -4.07 9.21 10.27
C PHE A 291 -2.64 8.96 10.78
N PRO A 292 -2.44 8.64 12.06
CA PRO A 292 -1.11 8.52 12.65
C PRO A 292 -0.30 7.41 11.96
N HIS A 293 -0.94 6.32 11.53
CA HIS A 293 -0.30 5.24 10.77
C HIS A 293 0.44 5.75 9.51
N MET A 294 -0.07 6.79 8.85
CA MET A 294 0.59 7.38 7.69
C MET A 294 1.92 8.04 8.05
N HIS A 295 2.00 8.67 9.22
CA HIS A 295 3.23 9.30 9.70
C HIS A 295 4.30 8.24 9.96
N PHE A 296 3.94 7.17 10.67
CA PHE A 296 4.87 6.08 10.98
C PHE A 296 5.29 5.30 9.74
N MET A 297 4.38 5.06 8.80
CA MET A 297 4.74 4.49 7.50
C MET A 297 5.72 5.38 6.74
N GLN A 298 5.50 6.69 6.70
CA GLN A 298 6.42 7.62 6.05
C GLN A 298 7.79 7.62 6.71
N MET A 299 7.85 7.59 8.05
CA MET A 299 9.10 7.48 8.80
C MET A 299 9.83 6.17 8.53
N ARG A 300 9.10 5.04 8.50
CA ARG A 300 9.66 3.73 8.16
C ARG A 300 10.23 3.72 6.74
N MET A 301 9.53 4.29 5.77
CA MET A 301 10.01 4.39 4.38
C MET A 301 11.26 5.26 4.27
N ARG A 302 11.30 6.43 4.93
CA ARG A 302 12.50 7.29 4.92
C ARG A 302 13.70 6.60 5.57
N ARG A 303 13.47 5.88 6.67
CA ARG A 303 14.53 5.11 7.34
C ARG A 303 15.09 4.01 6.44
N ALA A 304 14.21 3.24 5.78
CA ALA A 304 14.63 2.22 4.83
C ALA A 304 15.44 2.80 3.65
N GLN A 305 15.02 3.96 3.13
CA GLN A 305 15.77 4.67 2.08
C GLN A 305 17.15 5.12 2.54
N MET A 306 17.25 5.66 3.76
CA MET A 306 18.53 6.09 4.34
C MET A 306 19.46 4.90 4.60
N GLU A 307 18.92 3.78 5.09
CA GLU A 307 19.68 2.54 5.29
C GLU A 307 20.18 1.98 3.95
N GLN A 308 19.37 2.04 2.89
CA GLN A 308 19.77 1.64 1.53
C GLN A 308 20.88 2.54 0.98
N GLN A 309 20.75 3.86 1.12
CA GLN A 309 21.81 4.81 0.72
C GLN A 309 23.11 4.55 1.47
N MET A 310 23.04 4.31 2.78
CA MET A 310 24.23 4.00 3.58
C MET A 310 24.88 2.67 3.15
N GLN A 311 24.09 1.67 2.77
CA GLN A 311 24.62 0.42 2.23
C GLN A 311 25.30 0.63 0.87
N GLU A 312 24.70 1.43 -0.01
CA GLU A 312 25.28 1.78 -1.30
C GLU A 312 26.56 2.60 -1.15
N GLU A 313 26.60 3.57 -0.22
CA GLU A 313 27.81 4.32 0.10
C GLU A 313 28.90 3.41 0.67
N ARG A 314 28.57 2.49 1.58
CA ARG A 314 29.54 1.50 2.08
C ARG A 314 30.06 0.60 0.98
N PHE A 315 29.19 0.17 0.06
CA PHE A 315 29.59 -0.62 -1.10
C PHE A 315 30.53 0.17 -2.00
N ASN A 316 30.18 1.41 -2.35
CA ASN A 316 31.00 2.30 -3.16
C ASN A 316 32.33 2.66 -2.48
N GLN A 317 32.34 2.88 -1.17
CA GLN A 317 33.56 3.13 -0.41
C GLN A 317 34.47 1.90 -0.40
N THR A 318 33.90 0.70 -0.24
CA THR A 318 34.63 -0.57 -0.34
C THR A 318 35.23 -0.74 -1.74
N GLN A 319 34.46 -0.43 -2.79
CA GLN A 319 34.93 -0.48 -4.17
C GLN A 319 36.07 0.54 -4.43
N GLN A 320 35.94 1.77 -3.92
CA GLN A 320 37.00 2.78 -4.03
C GLN A 320 38.27 2.38 -3.29
N MET A 321 38.17 1.70 -2.14
CA MET A 321 39.35 1.17 -1.44
C MET A 321 40.03 0.05 -2.25
N ILE A 322 39.25 -0.81 -2.92
CA ILE A 322 39.78 -1.82 -3.84
C ILE A 322 40.50 -1.16 -5.03
N ASP A 323 39.92 -0.12 -5.61
CA ASP A 323 40.46 0.55 -6.81
C ASP A 323 41.67 1.44 -6.50
N ARG A 324 41.74 2.05 -5.29
CA ARG A 324 42.88 2.89 -4.85
C ARG A 324 44.04 2.11 -4.24
N GLY A 325 43.85 0.84 -3.88
CA GLY A 325 44.85 -0.02 -3.24
C GLY A 325 46.00 -0.51 -4.15
N GLY A 326 46.33 0.22 -5.22
CA GLY A 326 47.35 -0.17 -6.19
C GLY A 326 48.80 -0.12 -5.68
N ASP A 327 49.15 0.82 -4.77
CA ASP A 327 50.57 1.20 -4.65
C ASP A 327 51.19 1.36 -3.26
N ASN A 328 50.51 1.17 -2.11
CA ASN A 328 51.23 1.25 -0.83
C ASN A 328 50.65 0.32 0.27
N ASP A 329 51.43 -0.72 0.60
CA ASP A 329 51.49 -1.50 1.85
C ASP A 329 50.23 -2.14 2.49
N GLY A 330 49.04 -2.00 1.91
CA GLY A 330 47.82 -2.73 2.31
C GLY A 330 47.67 -4.13 1.67
N ARG A 331 48.73 -4.72 1.11
CA ARG A 331 48.68 -5.89 0.21
C ARG A 331 48.18 -7.20 0.86
N MET A 332 48.24 -7.33 2.19
CA MET A 332 47.93 -8.63 2.82
C MET A 332 46.44 -9.03 2.79
N ASP A 333 45.49 -8.11 2.74
CA ASP A 333 44.05 -8.46 2.77
C ASP A 333 43.43 -8.64 1.38
N ALA A 334 43.89 -7.89 0.38
CA ALA A 334 43.40 -8.04 -1.00
C ALA A 334 43.89 -9.34 -1.64
N ASP A 335 45.13 -9.74 -1.36
CA ASP A 335 45.66 -11.02 -1.82
C ASP A 335 44.99 -12.20 -1.09
N ALA A 336 44.61 -12.06 0.19
CA ALA A 336 43.82 -13.06 0.90
C ALA A 336 42.38 -13.19 0.35
N LEU A 337 41.72 -12.09 0.00
CA LEU A 337 40.39 -12.10 -0.64
C LEU A 337 40.43 -12.62 -2.08
N ARG A 338 41.54 -12.37 -2.81
CA ARG A 338 41.78 -12.96 -4.13
C ARG A 338 42.11 -14.45 -4.03
N SER A 339 42.99 -14.84 -3.10
CA SER A 339 43.40 -16.23 -2.92
C SER A 339 42.28 -17.11 -2.37
N SER A 340 41.37 -16.55 -1.56
CA SER A 340 40.18 -17.26 -1.09
C SER A 340 39.14 -17.50 -2.20
N GLY A 341 39.23 -16.81 -3.35
CA GLY A 341 38.23 -16.90 -4.42
C GLY A 341 36.90 -16.20 -4.10
N MET A 342 36.77 -15.57 -2.92
CA MET A 342 35.57 -14.81 -2.55
C MET A 342 35.38 -13.60 -3.47
N LEU A 343 36.46 -12.92 -3.84
CA LEU A 343 36.39 -11.82 -4.79
C LEU A 343 35.89 -12.28 -6.16
N GLN A 344 36.33 -13.46 -6.63
CA GLN A 344 35.86 -14.03 -7.89
C GLN A 344 34.37 -14.35 -7.85
N MET A 345 33.86 -14.84 -6.72
CA MET A 345 32.44 -15.11 -6.55
C MET A 345 31.59 -13.83 -6.48
N LEU A 346 32.10 -12.75 -5.89
CA LEU A 346 31.41 -11.46 -5.85
C LEU A 346 31.47 -10.68 -7.17
N THR A 347 32.55 -10.84 -7.93
CA THR A 347 32.78 -10.08 -9.18
C THR A 347 32.28 -10.81 -10.43
N SER A 348 32.34 -12.14 -10.46
CA SER A 348 31.85 -12.91 -11.61
C SER A 348 30.31 -12.90 -11.68
N PRO A 349 29.71 -12.83 -12.88
CA PRO A 349 28.26 -12.99 -13.06
C PRO A 349 27.74 -14.31 -12.48
N ASP A 350 28.46 -15.41 -12.70
CA ASP A 350 28.08 -16.75 -12.22
C ASP A 350 28.12 -16.84 -10.69
N GLY A 351 29.15 -16.27 -10.07
CA GLY A 351 29.26 -16.23 -8.61
C GLY A 351 28.14 -15.41 -7.97
N ARG A 352 27.77 -14.27 -8.56
CA ARG A 352 26.62 -13.47 -8.14
C ARG A 352 25.30 -14.22 -8.31
N ALA A 353 25.12 -14.93 -9.42
CA ALA A 353 23.94 -15.77 -9.64
C ALA A 353 23.83 -16.89 -8.60
N LYS A 354 24.94 -17.56 -8.26
CA LYS A 354 24.98 -18.59 -7.19
C LYS A 354 24.65 -18.01 -5.81
N LEU A 355 25.21 -16.85 -5.47
CA LEU A 355 24.90 -16.17 -4.20
C LEU A 355 23.44 -15.74 -4.12
N GLN A 356 22.89 -15.23 -5.22
CA GLN A 356 21.47 -14.88 -5.31
C GLN A 356 20.58 -16.12 -5.17
N GLY A 357 20.94 -17.23 -5.83
CA GLY A 357 20.25 -18.51 -5.70
C GLY A 357 20.27 -19.07 -4.27
N LEU A 358 21.44 -19.02 -3.61
CA LEU A 358 21.56 -19.40 -2.20
C LEU A 358 20.68 -18.52 -1.31
N ALA A 359 20.70 -17.19 -1.52
CA ALA A 359 19.91 -16.26 -0.73
C ALA A 359 18.39 -16.50 -0.91
N GLN A 360 17.96 -16.83 -2.13
CA GLN A 360 16.58 -17.22 -2.42
C GLN A 360 16.22 -18.54 -1.71
N GLN A 361 17.07 -19.56 -1.80
CA GLN A 361 16.84 -20.84 -1.12
C GLN A 361 16.74 -20.67 0.40
N ILE A 362 17.64 -19.89 1.01
CA ILE A 362 17.58 -19.54 2.43
C ILE A 362 16.23 -18.91 2.80
N GLN A 363 15.72 -18.00 1.96
CA GLN A 363 14.45 -17.32 2.21
C GLN A 363 13.25 -18.27 2.08
N GLU A 364 13.24 -19.13 1.06
CA GLU A 364 12.19 -20.14 0.85
C GLU A 364 12.18 -21.18 1.98
N SER A 365 13.36 -21.66 2.39
CA SER A 365 13.53 -22.56 3.54
C SER A 365 13.07 -21.89 4.83
N LYS A 366 13.44 -20.64 5.07
CA LYS A 366 13.00 -19.90 6.25
C LYS A 366 11.48 -19.73 6.30
N ALA A 367 10.86 -19.29 5.21
CA ALA A 367 9.42 -19.12 5.14
C ALA A 367 8.65 -20.43 5.38
N ARG A 368 9.22 -21.57 4.96
CA ARG A 368 8.65 -22.90 5.18
C ARG A 368 8.81 -23.39 6.62
N LEU A 369 10.00 -23.22 7.21
CA LEU A 369 10.38 -23.85 8.48
C LEU A 369 10.06 -22.99 9.71
N GLU A 370 10.05 -21.66 9.58
CA GLU A 370 9.83 -20.76 10.71
C GLU A 370 8.48 -21.01 11.44
N PRO A 371 7.34 -21.23 10.75
CA PRO A 371 6.09 -21.62 11.40
C PRO A 371 6.20 -22.97 12.12
N GLU A 372 6.77 -23.99 11.47
CA GLU A 372 6.89 -25.33 12.06
C GLU A 372 7.74 -25.31 13.33
N VAL A 373 8.89 -24.65 13.30
CA VAL A 373 9.81 -24.57 14.44
C VAL A 373 9.24 -23.70 15.56
N SER A 374 8.40 -22.71 15.25
CA SER A 374 7.71 -21.90 16.26
C SER A 374 6.73 -22.68 17.13
N GLU A 375 6.20 -23.80 16.62
CA GLU A 375 5.33 -24.70 17.37
C GLU A 375 6.11 -25.71 18.22
N TRP A 376 7.44 -25.78 18.10
CA TRP A 376 8.23 -26.71 18.89
C TRP A 376 8.28 -26.28 20.35
N ASP A 377 8.11 -27.25 21.26
CA ASP A 377 8.39 -27.04 22.67
C ASP A 377 9.91 -26.93 22.94
N LEU A 378 10.25 -26.50 24.16
CA LEU A 378 11.63 -26.30 24.58
C LEU A 378 12.45 -27.61 24.58
N GLU A 379 11.82 -28.75 24.84
CA GLU A 379 12.49 -30.05 24.90
C GLU A 379 12.90 -30.53 23.49
N ARG A 380 12.00 -30.41 22.53
CA ARG A 380 12.27 -30.69 21.11
C ARG A 380 13.35 -29.77 20.55
N LYS A 381 13.32 -28.47 20.89
CA LYS A 381 14.37 -27.51 20.52
C LYS A 381 15.73 -27.93 21.08
N LYS A 382 15.79 -28.34 22.35
CA LYS A 382 17.01 -28.87 23.00
C LYS A 382 17.53 -30.13 22.31
N LEU A 383 16.66 -31.12 22.07
CA LEU A 383 17.03 -32.37 21.42
C LEU A 383 17.57 -32.14 20.01
N TYR A 384 16.92 -31.26 19.23
CA TYR A 384 17.40 -30.89 17.90
C TYR A 384 18.77 -30.23 17.97
N PHE A 385 18.94 -29.25 18.87
CA PHE A 385 20.19 -28.54 19.04
C PHE A 385 21.36 -29.46 19.44
N GLU A 386 21.14 -30.37 20.39
CA GLU A 386 22.14 -31.37 20.80
C GLU A 386 22.48 -32.34 19.66
N GLY A 387 21.47 -32.83 18.93
CA GLY A 387 21.67 -33.67 17.76
C GLY A 387 22.45 -32.98 16.64
N PHE A 388 22.29 -31.66 16.50
CA PHE A 388 22.97 -30.88 15.47
C PHE A 388 24.49 -30.75 15.69
N LYS A 389 24.99 -30.93 16.93
CA LYS A 389 26.42 -30.82 17.24
C LYS A 389 27.29 -31.83 16.47
N GLU A 390 26.71 -32.99 16.17
CA GLU A 390 27.35 -34.05 15.39
C GLU A 390 26.94 -34.03 13.91
N HIS A 391 26.25 -32.97 13.46
CA HIS A 391 25.74 -32.90 12.10
C HIS A 391 26.89 -32.80 11.08
N PRO A 392 26.85 -33.58 9.96
CA PRO A 392 27.90 -33.56 8.94
C PRO A 392 28.20 -32.17 8.37
N LEU A 393 27.22 -31.26 8.38
CA LEU A 393 27.38 -29.87 7.93
C LEU A 393 28.39 -29.09 8.76
N LEU A 394 28.47 -29.34 10.07
CA LEU A 394 29.47 -28.69 10.91
C LEU A 394 30.87 -29.15 10.53
N ALA A 395 31.05 -30.43 10.16
CA ALA A 395 32.32 -30.90 9.64
C ALA A 395 32.64 -30.25 8.28
N VAL A 396 31.68 -30.09 7.38
CA VAL A 396 31.88 -29.42 6.07
C VAL A 396 32.28 -27.94 6.26
N LEU A 397 31.56 -27.20 7.10
CA LEU A 397 31.82 -25.79 7.38
C LEU A 397 33.06 -25.57 8.25
N GLY A 398 33.48 -26.61 8.99
CA GLY A 398 34.63 -26.60 9.87
C GLY A 398 35.95 -27.01 9.21
N LYS A 399 35.90 -27.76 8.10
CA LYS A 399 37.07 -28.27 7.38
C LYS A 399 38.00 -27.18 6.85
N SER A 400 37.48 -26.00 6.52
CA SER A 400 38.27 -24.90 5.99
C SER A 400 38.19 -23.69 6.91
N THR A 401 39.33 -23.07 7.22
CA THR A 401 39.36 -21.72 7.82
C THR A 401 39.21 -20.62 6.77
N ASP A 402 39.36 -20.96 5.49
CA ASP A 402 39.26 -20.02 4.38
C ASP A 402 37.79 -19.59 4.14
N PRO A 403 37.49 -18.28 4.24
CA PRO A 403 36.13 -17.78 4.06
C PRO A 403 35.53 -18.07 2.68
N GLY A 404 36.36 -18.11 1.64
CA GLY A 404 35.88 -18.37 0.28
C GLY A 404 35.50 -19.84 0.07
N ALA A 405 36.30 -20.78 0.59
CA ALA A 405 35.95 -22.20 0.63
C ALA A 405 34.65 -22.45 1.43
N LYS A 406 34.43 -21.74 2.55
CA LYS A 406 33.16 -21.82 3.30
C LYS A 406 31.97 -21.32 2.48
N MET A 407 32.12 -20.19 1.80
CA MET A 407 31.07 -19.66 0.93
C MET A 407 30.80 -20.59 -0.27
N LEU A 408 31.85 -21.19 -0.85
CA LEU A 408 31.69 -22.19 -1.91
C LEU A 408 30.90 -23.40 -1.40
N ALA A 409 31.23 -23.88 -0.20
CA ALA A 409 30.51 -24.96 0.45
C ALA A 409 29.03 -24.60 0.68
N LEU A 410 28.74 -23.40 1.19
CA LEU A 410 27.36 -22.90 1.36
C LEU A 410 26.59 -22.85 0.03
N THR A 411 27.20 -22.33 -1.04
CA THR A 411 26.54 -22.30 -2.37
C THR A 411 26.37 -23.67 -3.03
N SER A 412 27.01 -24.70 -2.48
CA SER A 412 26.93 -26.09 -2.96
C SER A 412 26.04 -26.96 -2.08
N MET A 413 25.43 -26.40 -1.03
CA MET A 413 24.51 -27.13 -0.16
C MET A 413 23.23 -27.49 -0.90
N THR A 414 22.72 -28.68 -0.59
CA THR A 414 21.40 -29.11 -0.99
C THR A 414 20.32 -28.36 -0.21
N THR A 415 19.09 -28.35 -0.73
CA THR A 415 17.95 -27.73 -0.02
C THR A 415 17.74 -28.33 1.38
N SER A 416 17.95 -29.64 1.55
CA SER A 416 17.84 -30.29 2.87
C SER A 416 18.88 -29.77 3.86
N GLU A 417 20.12 -29.58 3.40
CA GLU A 417 21.19 -29.05 4.25
C GLU A 417 20.96 -27.58 4.63
N ILE A 418 20.40 -26.79 3.70
CA ILE A 418 19.96 -25.42 3.99
C ILE A 418 18.81 -25.47 5.00
N ASP A 419 17.85 -26.37 4.86
CA ASP A 419 16.74 -26.53 5.79
C ASP A 419 17.20 -26.85 7.21
N ASP A 420 18.15 -27.78 7.34
CA ASP A 420 18.76 -28.12 8.63
C ASP A 420 19.45 -26.90 9.26
N LEU A 421 20.20 -26.14 8.46
CA LEU A 421 20.89 -24.94 8.91
C LEU A 421 19.91 -23.82 9.31
N ILE A 422 18.83 -23.61 8.56
CA ILE A 422 17.80 -22.62 8.85
C ILE A 422 16.98 -23.03 10.08
N THR A 423 16.66 -24.31 10.24
CA THR A 423 16.00 -24.84 11.44
C THR A 423 16.82 -24.51 12.67
N LEU A 424 18.13 -24.78 12.65
CA LEU A 424 19.05 -24.39 13.73
C LEU A 424 18.99 -22.88 14.01
N LEU A 425 19.03 -22.03 12.98
CA LEU A 425 18.98 -20.57 13.14
C LEU A 425 17.66 -20.09 13.75
N VAL A 426 16.53 -20.68 13.39
CA VAL A 426 15.23 -20.32 13.97
C VAL A 426 15.18 -20.76 15.43
N VAL A 427 15.63 -21.98 15.75
CA VAL A 427 15.70 -22.49 17.13
C VAL A 427 16.50 -21.55 18.05
N ILE A 428 17.65 -21.03 17.59
CA ILE A 428 18.48 -20.14 18.41
C ILE A 428 17.99 -18.67 18.45
N SER A 429 17.15 -18.25 17.50
CA SER A 429 16.71 -16.84 17.39
C SER A 429 15.43 -16.52 18.16
N GLN A 430 14.68 -17.54 18.58
CA GLN A 430 13.46 -17.37 19.40
C GLN A 430 13.82 -17.04 20.86
N GLU A 431 12.85 -16.54 21.64
CA GLU A 431 13.07 -16.02 23.01
C GLU A 431 13.77 -17.04 23.93
N ASP A 432 13.42 -18.33 23.83
CA ASP A 432 14.06 -19.40 24.60
C ASP A 432 15.46 -19.82 24.09
N GLY A 433 15.82 -19.35 22.89
CA GLY A 433 17.10 -19.64 22.24
C GLY A 433 18.29 -18.96 22.91
N GLY A 434 18.04 -17.88 23.67
CA GLY A 434 19.07 -17.19 24.45
C GLY A 434 19.74 -18.10 25.48
N ASP A 435 18.95 -18.90 26.19
CA ASP A 435 19.45 -19.84 27.21
C ASP A 435 20.21 -21.01 26.59
N LEU A 436 19.76 -21.49 25.43
CA LEU A 436 20.47 -22.49 24.62
C LEU A 436 21.84 -21.96 24.16
N LEU A 437 21.89 -20.73 23.67
CA LEU A 437 23.13 -20.05 23.27
C LEU A 437 24.06 -19.79 24.46
N ALA A 438 23.51 -19.43 25.63
CA ALA A 438 24.30 -19.25 26.85
C ALA A 438 24.92 -20.57 27.32
N SER A 439 24.13 -21.65 27.33
CA SER A 439 24.60 -23.01 27.63
C SER A 439 25.69 -23.47 26.65
N LEU A 440 25.53 -23.19 25.35
CA LEU A 440 26.56 -23.46 24.36
C LEU A 440 27.83 -22.66 24.63
N ARG A 441 27.74 -21.36 24.88
CA ARG A 441 28.92 -20.52 25.19
C ARG A 441 29.66 -21.00 26.43
N GLU A 442 28.93 -21.43 27.46
CA GLU A 442 29.50 -22.01 28.66
C GLU A 442 30.18 -23.36 28.38
N GLN A 443 29.59 -24.22 27.55
CA GLN A 443 30.21 -25.47 27.08
C GLN A 443 31.46 -25.19 26.23
N VAL A 444 31.42 -24.24 25.29
CA VAL A 444 32.58 -23.83 24.48
C VAL A 444 33.74 -23.38 25.37
N ALA A 445 33.44 -22.59 26.40
CA ALA A 445 34.44 -22.10 27.35
C ALA A 445 35.04 -23.23 28.22
N LYS A 446 34.28 -24.32 28.45
CA LYS A 446 34.76 -25.53 29.15
C LYS A 446 35.53 -26.47 28.21
N GLU A 447 35.15 -26.53 26.94
CA GLU A 447 35.70 -27.45 25.92
C GLU A 447 36.82 -26.84 25.06
N SER A 448 37.15 -25.55 25.25
CA SER A 448 38.20 -24.85 24.51
C SER A 448 39.62 -25.44 24.66
N ASN A 449 39.78 -26.53 25.41
CA ASN A 449 41.00 -27.33 25.46
C ASN A 449 40.98 -28.64 24.63
N SER A 450 39.87 -29.05 23.99
CA SER A 450 39.86 -30.36 23.31
C SER A 450 38.98 -30.57 22.07
N ASN A 451 38.06 -29.66 21.65
CA ASN A 451 37.22 -29.93 20.47
C ASN A 451 36.93 -28.70 19.56
N GLY A 452 37.21 -28.82 18.26
CA GLY A 452 37.09 -27.74 17.27
C GLY A 452 35.66 -27.42 16.77
N ASN A 453 34.70 -28.33 16.94
CA ASN A 453 33.35 -28.20 16.37
C ASN A 453 32.55 -27.02 16.94
N SER A 454 32.78 -26.67 18.21
CA SER A 454 32.07 -25.60 18.90
C SER A 454 32.46 -24.19 18.42
N ALA A 455 33.71 -24.01 17.99
CA ALA A 455 34.19 -22.78 17.36
C ALA A 455 33.58 -22.61 15.96
N VAL A 456 33.44 -23.72 15.22
CA VAL A 456 32.83 -23.75 13.89
C VAL A 456 31.35 -23.35 13.98
N LEU A 457 30.59 -23.94 14.90
CA LEU A 457 29.17 -23.63 15.11
C LEU A 457 28.95 -22.13 15.39
N ASN A 458 29.76 -21.53 16.27
CA ASN A 458 29.68 -20.08 16.54
C ASN A 458 29.97 -19.23 15.30
N GLN A 459 30.92 -19.65 14.45
CA GLN A 459 31.24 -18.94 13.22
C GLN A 459 30.14 -19.09 12.17
N VAL A 460 29.53 -20.28 12.06
CA VAL A 460 28.39 -20.56 11.18
C VAL A 460 27.18 -19.71 11.55
N ILE A 461 26.85 -19.62 12.85
CA ILE A 461 25.78 -18.77 13.36
C ILE A 461 26.01 -17.30 12.98
N LYS A 462 27.24 -16.78 13.13
CA LYS A 462 27.59 -15.40 12.75
C LYS A 462 27.48 -15.15 11.24
N THR A 463 28.03 -16.05 10.41
CA THR A 463 28.01 -15.92 8.95
C THR A 463 26.59 -15.97 8.42
N MET A 464 25.77 -16.92 8.89
CA MET A 464 24.40 -17.08 8.43
C MET A 464 23.46 -15.99 8.94
N GLY A 465 23.62 -15.54 10.18
CA GLY A 465 22.88 -14.39 10.71
C GLY A 465 23.14 -13.11 9.90
N SER A 466 24.35 -12.97 9.34
CA SER A 466 24.69 -11.86 8.44
C SER A 466 24.02 -12.02 7.07
N LEU A 467 24.06 -13.22 6.47
CA LEU A 467 23.42 -13.52 5.17
C LEU A 467 21.89 -13.39 5.22
N ALA A 468 21.24 -13.88 6.27
CA ALA A 468 19.79 -13.77 6.46
C ALA A 468 19.32 -12.30 6.62
N ASN A 469 20.21 -11.40 7.05
CA ASN A 469 19.91 -9.97 7.15
C ASN A 469 20.22 -9.18 5.87
N MET A 470 21.10 -9.68 4.99
CA MET A 470 21.47 -9.00 3.74
C MET A 470 20.33 -8.88 2.71
N ASN A 471 19.29 -9.73 2.78
CA ASN A 471 18.20 -9.76 1.80
C ASN A 471 16.87 -9.12 2.28
N LYS A 472 16.86 -8.41 3.41
CA LYS A 472 15.71 -7.55 3.79
C LYS A 472 15.55 -6.32 2.87
N VAL A 473 16.49 -6.11 1.94
CA VAL A 473 16.38 -5.16 0.83
C VAL A 473 15.80 -5.92 -0.37
N GLY A 474 14.51 -5.74 -0.65
CA GLY A 474 13.80 -6.43 -1.74
C GLY A 474 14.36 -6.10 -3.15
N PRO A 475 13.87 -6.79 -4.20
CA PRO A 475 14.40 -6.67 -5.56
C PRO A 475 13.96 -5.34 -6.20
N ALA A 476 14.71 -4.27 -5.92
CA ALA A 476 14.50 -2.95 -6.54
C ALA A 476 15.50 -2.63 -7.67
N ALA A 477 16.48 -3.50 -7.95
CA ALA A 477 17.62 -3.15 -8.80
C ALA A 477 17.90 -4.17 -9.92
N GLN A 478 16.99 -4.31 -10.90
CA GLN A 478 17.31 -5.03 -12.15
C GLN A 478 16.78 -4.39 -13.45
N SER A 479 16.29 -3.14 -13.48
CA SER A 479 15.76 -2.56 -14.73
C SER A 479 16.34 -1.20 -15.18
N ALA A 480 17.53 -0.81 -14.73
CA ALA A 480 18.19 0.41 -15.22
C ALA A 480 19.50 0.06 -15.93
N GLY A 481 19.38 -0.38 -17.17
CA GLY A 481 20.51 -0.67 -18.06
C GLY A 481 20.14 -0.39 -19.51
N GLN A 482 19.75 0.86 -19.82
CA GLN A 482 19.74 1.37 -21.20
C GLN A 482 20.67 2.58 -21.30
N THR A 483 21.67 2.40 -22.14
CA THR A 483 22.70 3.33 -22.60
C THR A 483 22.09 4.64 -23.10
N GLN A 484 22.36 5.75 -22.39
CA GLN A 484 22.20 7.09 -22.95
C GLN A 484 23.49 7.50 -23.66
N ALA A 485 23.40 7.58 -24.99
CA ALA A 485 24.41 8.23 -25.81
C ALA A 485 24.34 9.74 -25.64
N HIS A 486 25.48 10.36 -25.37
CA HIS A 486 25.65 11.81 -25.36
C HIS A 486 25.44 12.40 -26.77
N HIS A 487 24.50 13.34 -26.90
CA HIS A 487 24.52 14.32 -28.00
C HIS A 487 24.55 15.74 -27.45
N ASN A 488 25.70 16.38 -27.70
CA ASN A 488 25.94 17.81 -27.63
C ASN A 488 25.00 18.54 -28.59
N HIS A 489 24.35 19.61 -28.13
CA HIS A 489 23.89 20.67 -29.01
C HIS A 489 24.34 22.04 -28.50
N SER A 490 25.17 22.70 -29.31
CA SER A 490 25.43 24.12 -29.26
C SER A 490 24.73 24.81 -30.44
N SER A 491 24.17 25.98 -30.12
CA SER A 491 24.08 27.22 -30.91
C SER A 491 23.27 27.32 -32.22
N HIS A 492 22.35 28.30 -32.17
CA HIS A 492 22.07 29.40 -33.12
C HIS A 492 21.05 29.21 -34.26
N GLY A 493 20.08 30.15 -34.29
CA GLY A 493 19.87 30.98 -35.49
C GLY A 493 18.51 30.93 -36.20
N HIS A 494 17.78 32.04 -36.11
CA HIS A 494 16.88 32.65 -37.11
C HIS A 494 15.54 32.00 -37.54
N ALA A 495 14.48 32.82 -37.44
CA ALA A 495 13.25 32.79 -38.25
C ALA A 495 13.48 33.55 -39.59
N PRO A 496 12.50 33.76 -40.51
CA PRO A 496 11.09 33.29 -40.61
C PRO A 496 10.69 32.80 -42.04
N GLY A 497 9.44 32.34 -42.25
CA GLY A 497 8.83 32.38 -43.60
C GLY A 497 7.71 31.37 -43.94
N HIS A 498 6.51 31.91 -44.18
CA HIS A 498 5.41 31.55 -45.11
C HIS A 498 5.20 30.11 -45.68
N GLY A 499 3.91 29.72 -45.78
CA GLY A 499 3.36 29.20 -47.05
C GLY A 499 2.45 27.96 -47.04
N GLN A 500 1.13 28.18 -47.17
CA GLN A 500 0.12 27.47 -47.99
C GLN A 500 0.02 25.92 -48.09
N ALA A 501 -1.19 25.45 -47.73
CA ALA A 501 -2.18 24.66 -48.51
C ALA A 501 -1.77 23.46 -49.41
N GLY A 502 -2.52 22.35 -49.27
CA GLY A 502 -2.81 21.46 -50.41
C GLY A 502 -3.10 19.97 -50.09
N HIS A 503 -4.36 19.56 -50.34
CA HIS A 503 -4.89 18.27 -50.82
C HIS A 503 -4.38 16.90 -50.29
N VAL A 504 -5.24 16.06 -49.69
CA VAL A 504 -6.20 15.07 -50.27
C VAL A 504 -5.52 13.89 -50.98
N HIS A 505 -5.63 12.68 -50.41
CA HIS A 505 -5.99 11.46 -51.15
C HIS A 505 -6.55 10.38 -50.22
N SER A 506 -7.53 9.66 -50.78
CA SER A 506 -8.38 8.62 -50.19
C SER A 506 -8.04 7.27 -50.80
N ALA A 507 -8.16 6.18 -50.04
CA ALA A 507 -8.40 4.80 -50.48
C ALA A 507 -8.83 3.99 -49.22
N ALA A 508 -10.07 3.55 -49.03
CA ALA A 508 -10.87 2.57 -49.76
C ALA A 508 -10.21 1.17 -49.84
N CYS A 509 -10.71 0.24 -49.03
CA CYS A 509 -10.86 -1.17 -49.41
C CYS A 509 -11.95 -1.84 -48.55
N SER A 510 -12.88 -2.48 -49.26
CA SER A 510 -14.11 -3.12 -48.83
C SER A 510 -14.03 -4.64 -48.99
N HIS A 511 -15.07 -5.33 -48.46
CA HIS A 511 -15.46 -6.74 -48.64
C HIS A 511 -14.85 -7.74 -47.65
N GLY A 512 -15.60 -8.70 -47.07
CA GLY A 512 -16.99 -9.07 -47.24
C GLY A 512 -17.38 -10.19 -46.26
N ALA A 513 -18.67 -10.26 -45.91
CA ALA A 513 -19.33 -11.44 -45.32
C ALA A 513 -19.79 -12.38 -46.45
N PRO A 514 -20.18 -13.65 -46.17
CA PRO A 514 -21.60 -13.91 -45.82
C PRO A 514 -21.93 -15.19 -44.99
N ALA A 515 -23.23 -15.21 -44.56
CA ALA A 515 -24.17 -16.33 -44.30
C ALA A 515 -23.91 -17.34 -43.14
N ARG A 516 -24.79 -17.52 -42.13
CA ARG A 516 -26.21 -17.98 -41.99
C ARG A 516 -26.46 -19.48 -42.22
N HIS A 517 -26.85 -20.17 -41.13
CA HIS A 517 -27.79 -21.31 -40.92
C HIS A 517 -27.38 -22.03 -39.61
N ALA A 518 -28.19 -22.61 -38.73
CA ALA A 518 -29.63 -22.83 -38.57
C ALA A 518 -29.92 -23.14 -37.07
N GLN A 519 -31.17 -23.01 -36.62
CA GLN A 519 -31.67 -23.47 -35.31
C GLN A 519 -31.64 -25.02 -35.20
N PRO A 520 -31.90 -25.58 -33.99
CA PRO A 520 -33.26 -26.05 -33.75
C PRO A 520 -33.85 -25.74 -32.35
N ASP A 521 -35.18 -25.68 -32.35
CA ASP A 521 -36.09 -25.84 -31.21
C ASP A 521 -35.82 -27.14 -30.43
N ILE A 522 -35.94 -27.09 -29.08
CA ILE A 522 -36.68 -28.10 -28.31
C ILE A 522 -37.40 -27.42 -27.14
N SER A 523 -38.69 -27.71 -27.05
CA SER A 523 -39.66 -27.27 -26.07
C SER A 523 -39.78 -28.23 -24.87
N SER A 524 -40.33 -27.69 -23.79
CA SER A 524 -41.19 -28.35 -22.78
C SER A 524 -40.57 -29.28 -21.72
N GLY A 525 -40.96 -29.03 -20.46
CA GLY A 525 -40.72 -29.92 -19.32
C GLY A 525 -41.10 -29.32 -17.97
N LYS A 526 -42.41 -29.20 -17.69
CA LYS A 526 -42.98 -28.98 -16.34
C LYS A 526 -42.89 -30.27 -15.51
N ALA A 527 -42.48 -30.20 -14.25
CA ALA A 527 -42.92 -31.03 -13.11
C ALA A 527 -42.46 -30.31 -11.82
N ALA A 528 -43.33 -29.76 -10.97
CA ALA A 528 -44.26 -30.40 -10.03
C ALA A 528 -43.57 -31.07 -8.81
N SER A 529 -43.82 -30.43 -7.66
CA SER A 529 -43.80 -30.88 -6.25
C SER A 529 -43.34 -32.30 -5.90
N MET A 530 -42.57 -32.40 -4.80
CA MET A 530 -42.89 -33.35 -3.73
C MET A 530 -42.23 -32.97 -2.41
N ASP A 531 -43.06 -32.89 -1.37
CA ASP A 531 -42.71 -32.82 0.04
C ASP A 531 -41.90 -34.05 0.50
N ARG A 532 -40.93 -33.80 1.40
CA ARG A 532 -40.81 -34.46 2.71
C ARG A 532 -39.87 -33.71 3.62
#